data_AF-A0A2N2DXU9-F1
#
_entry.id   AF-A0A2N2DXU9-F1
#
_cell.length_a   1.000
_cell.length_b   1.000
_cell.length_c   1.000
_cell.angle_alpha   90.00
_cell.angle_beta   90.00
_cell.angle_gamma   90.00
#
_symmetry.space_group_name_H-M   'P 1'
#
loop_
_entity.id
_entity.type
_entity.pdbx_description
1 polymer ?
#
loop_
_entity_poly.entity_id
_entity_poly.type
_entity_poly.pdbx_seq_one_letter_code
_entity_poly.pdbx_strand_id
1 'polypeptide(L)'
;MKKLVVSLVVTGILLLGAGLTGLFLSDNDFNTREEKTYTLDELTDNVEELLDNYDEPLKISMIYVFESRDPYFLITEIDTGRGAMELRANTVTGQVYPDPSVARMWNVKYMQRMGNRRIMGSGMMGGYIRDYDWENELTHDEALEIAQNYVTLKTEGIVIDQNHHEFYGYYAYHLLKDSEIVGILRVNGFNGQVAFSRFTGTLAEINK
;
A
#
# COMPACT_ATOMS: atom_id res chain seq x y z
N MET A 1 -64.10 2.58 -24.77
CA MET A 1 -64.63 1.43 -24.00
C MET A 1 -63.70 0.24 -24.25
N LYS A 2 -63.18 -0.36 -23.17
CA LYS A 2 -62.07 -1.32 -23.15
C LYS A 2 -62.38 -2.56 -24.01
N LYS A 3 -61.43 -2.97 -24.87
CA LYS A 3 -61.47 -4.25 -25.60
C LYS A 3 -60.83 -5.36 -24.78
N LEU A 4 -61.51 -6.51 -24.79
CA LEU A 4 -61.07 -7.81 -24.30
C LEU A 4 -59.82 -8.31 -25.02
N VAL A 5 -59.05 -9.11 -24.28
CA VAL A 5 -57.90 -9.92 -24.71
C VAL A 5 -58.36 -11.07 -25.61
N VAL A 6 -57.63 -11.34 -26.69
CA VAL A 6 -57.61 -12.65 -27.35
C VAL A 6 -56.15 -13.07 -27.48
N SER A 7 -55.85 -14.20 -26.84
CA SER A 7 -54.60 -14.95 -26.93
C SER A 7 -54.46 -15.58 -28.31
N LEU A 8 -53.29 -15.47 -28.93
CA LEU A 8 -52.90 -16.28 -30.07
C LEU A 8 -51.71 -17.14 -29.63
N VAL A 9 -51.97 -18.41 -29.35
CA VAL A 9 -50.94 -19.46 -29.27
C VAL A 9 -50.59 -19.83 -30.72
N VAL A 10 -49.36 -19.53 -31.15
CA VAL A 10 -48.79 -20.10 -32.36
C VAL A 10 -47.56 -20.90 -31.98
N THR A 11 -47.76 -22.21 -31.99
CA THR A 11 -46.73 -23.25 -31.99
C THR A 11 -46.01 -23.22 -33.33
N GLY A 12 -44.67 -23.25 -33.36
CA GLY A 12 -43.99 -23.70 -34.57
C GLY A 12 -42.51 -23.34 -34.77
N ILE A 13 -41.68 -24.37 -34.54
CA ILE A 13 -40.55 -24.81 -35.39
C ILE A 13 -39.14 -24.25 -35.07
N LEU A 14 -38.31 -25.20 -34.63
CA LEU A 14 -36.84 -25.19 -34.59
C LEU A 14 -36.21 -24.85 -35.95
N LEU A 15 -35.09 -24.11 -35.92
CA LEU A 15 -33.97 -24.31 -36.83
C LEU A 15 -32.64 -24.05 -36.11
N LEU A 16 -31.72 -25.00 -36.26
CA LEU A 16 -30.37 -25.05 -35.69
C LEU A 16 -29.46 -24.00 -36.33
N GLY A 17 -28.63 -23.34 -35.52
CA GLY A 17 -27.53 -22.52 -35.98
C GLY A 17 -26.66 -22.08 -34.80
N ALA A 18 -25.52 -22.76 -34.63
CA ALA A 18 -24.48 -22.34 -33.69
C ALA A 18 -23.81 -21.07 -34.23
N GLY A 19 -23.81 -19.99 -33.43
CA GLY A 19 -23.05 -18.77 -33.71
C GLY A 19 -23.66 -17.54 -33.07
N LEU A 20 -22.92 -16.96 -32.12
CA LEU A 20 -23.03 -15.61 -31.53
C LEU A 20 -24.37 -14.87 -31.63
N THR A 21 -24.97 -14.56 -30.49
CA THR A 21 -25.39 -13.20 -30.05
C THR A 21 -26.35 -13.33 -28.87
N GLY A 22 -26.19 -12.45 -27.88
CA GLY A 22 -26.98 -12.47 -26.66
C GLY A 22 -28.47 -12.27 -26.93
N LEU A 23 -29.29 -13.04 -26.22
CA LEU A 23 -30.66 -12.64 -25.92
C LEU A 23 -30.78 -12.46 -24.42
N PHE A 24 -30.97 -11.20 -24.06
CA PHE A 24 -31.48 -10.73 -22.79
C PHE A 24 -32.78 -11.46 -22.47
N LEU A 25 -32.79 -12.18 -21.35
CA LEU A 25 -34.00 -12.35 -20.56
C LEU A 25 -33.74 -11.61 -19.24
N SER A 26 -34.41 -10.47 -19.17
CA SER A 26 -34.53 -9.61 -18.00
C SER A 26 -35.31 -10.36 -16.93
N ASP A 27 -34.61 -10.78 -15.88
CA ASP A 27 -35.19 -10.81 -14.54
C ASP A 27 -34.64 -9.61 -13.79
N ASN A 28 -35.55 -8.66 -13.53
CA ASN A 28 -35.31 -7.46 -12.76
C ASN A 28 -35.21 -7.82 -11.27
N ASP A 29 -34.10 -8.45 -10.89
CA ASP A 29 -33.60 -8.42 -9.53
C ASP A 29 -32.21 -7.76 -9.56
N PHE A 30 -32.21 -6.43 -9.66
CA PHE A 30 -31.07 -5.63 -9.19
C PHE A 30 -31.04 -5.70 -7.66
N ASN A 31 -30.76 -6.90 -7.16
CA ASN A 31 -30.33 -7.07 -5.79
C ASN A 31 -28.97 -6.38 -5.73
N THR A 32 -28.93 -5.22 -5.08
CA THR A 32 -27.70 -4.51 -4.74
C THR A 32 -26.89 -5.47 -3.86
N ARG A 33 -26.06 -6.29 -4.48
CA ARG A 33 -25.02 -7.03 -3.78
C ARG A 33 -24.14 -5.95 -3.18
N GLU A 34 -24.30 -5.67 -1.88
CA GLU A 34 -23.32 -4.91 -1.13
C GLU A 34 -21.97 -5.53 -1.49
N GLU A 35 -21.16 -4.75 -2.19
CA GLU A 35 -19.83 -5.17 -2.56
C GLU A 35 -19.11 -5.31 -1.23
N LYS A 36 -18.89 -6.56 -0.79
CA LYS A 36 -18.26 -6.85 0.50
C LYS A 36 -16.99 -6.00 0.60
N THR A 37 -16.96 -5.09 1.55
CA THR A 37 -15.74 -4.38 1.95
C THR A 37 -15.15 -5.07 3.16
N TYR A 38 -13.83 -5.05 3.26
CA TYR A 38 -13.11 -5.50 4.44
C TYR A 38 -13.06 -4.38 5.47
N THR A 39 -13.36 -4.73 6.71
CA THR A 39 -13.18 -3.86 7.87
C THR A 39 -11.70 -3.66 8.18
N LEU A 40 -11.36 -2.64 8.98
CA LEU A 40 -9.98 -2.43 9.40
C LEU A 40 -9.43 -3.62 10.18
N ASP A 41 -10.25 -4.25 11.02
CA ASP A 41 -9.86 -5.43 11.81
C ASP A 41 -9.54 -6.60 10.87
N GLU A 42 -10.42 -6.91 9.90
CA GLU A 42 -10.13 -7.98 8.93
C GLU A 42 -8.88 -7.70 8.08
N LEU A 43 -8.62 -6.43 7.73
CA LEU A 43 -7.40 -6.05 7.02
C LEU A 43 -6.16 -6.17 7.92
N THR A 44 -6.30 -5.89 9.21
CA THR A 44 -5.24 -6.04 10.21
C THR A 44 -4.88 -7.51 10.36
N ASP A 45 -5.87 -8.39 10.49
CA ASP A 45 -5.69 -9.85 10.52
C ASP A 45 -4.95 -10.34 9.27
N ASN A 46 -5.33 -9.87 8.07
CA ASN A 46 -4.65 -10.23 6.82
C ASN A 46 -3.18 -9.76 6.80
N VAL A 47 -2.87 -8.60 7.40
CA VAL A 47 -1.49 -8.11 7.50
C VAL A 47 -0.72 -8.98 8.48
N GLU A 48 -1.27 -9.30 9.65
CA GLU A 48 -0.63 -10.18 10.63
C GLU A 48 -0.34 -11.58 10.05
N GLU A 49 -1.29 -12.18 9.33
CA GLU A 49 -1.07 -13.46 8.63
C GLU A 49 0.07 -13.36 7.61
N LEU A 50 0.22 -12.23 6.91
CA LEU A 50 1.37 -12.01 6.03
C LEU A 50 2.68 -11.95 6.83
N LEU A 51 2.69 -11.28 7.98
CA LEU A 51 3.88 -11.13 8.83
C LEU A 51 4.38 -12.48 9.36
N ASP A 52 3.47 -13.41 9.67
CA ASP A 52 3.81 -14.76 10.14
C ASP A 52 4.63 -15.59 9.12
N ASN A 53 4.69 -15.15 7.86
CA ASN A 53 5.50 -15.78 6.81
C ASN A 53 6.97 -15.31 6.79
N TYR A 54 7.36 -14.38 7.67
CA TYR A 54 8.74 -13.93 7.82
C TYR A 54 9.46 -14.69 8.93
N ASP A 55 10.77 -14.91 8.77
CA ASP A 55 11.59 -15.53 9.82
C ASP A 55 11.88 -14.53 10.94
N GLU A 56 11.94 -13.24 10.59
CA GLU A 56 12.12 -12.14 11.51
C GLU A 56 10.83 -11.87 12.31
N PRO A 57 10.91 -11.59 13.62
CA PRO A 57 9.73 -11.26 14.41
C PRO A 57 9.25 -9.84 14.05
N LEU A 58 8.18 -9.76 13.29
CA LEU A 58 7.59 -8.51 12.80
C LEU A 58 6.30 -8.15 13.53
N LYS A 59 5.98 -6.85 13.58
CA LYS A 59 4.71 -6.34 14.08
C LYS A 59 4.22 -5.14 13.29
N ILE A 60 2.91 -4.92 13.31
CA ILE A 60 2.31 -3.64 12.95
C ILE A 60 2.68 -2.64 14.05
N SER A 61 3.21 -1.48 13.66
CA SER A 61 3.59 -0.41 14.59
C SER A 61 2.70 0.82 14.46
N MET A 62 2.07 1.00 13.30
CA MET A 62 1.20 2.13 13.03
C MET A 62 0.29 1.81 11.85
N ILE A 63 -0.97 2.23 11.93
CA ILE A 63 -1.96 2.12 10.87
C ILE A 63 -2.51 3.51 10.60
N TYR A 64 -2.51 3.90 9.33
CA TYR A 64 -3.03 5.18 8.85
C TYR A 64 -4.28 4.89 8.03
N VAL A 65 -5.42 5.37 8.53
CA VAL A 65 -6.71 5.12 7.90
C VAL A 65 -7.16 6.39 7.20
N PHE A 66 -7.61 6.22 5.96
CA PHE A 66 -8.03 7.33 5.11
C PHE A 66 -9.50 7.16 4.75
N GLU A 67 -10.22 8.28 4.60
CA GLU A 67 -11.64 8.25 4.22
C GLU A 67 -11.88 7.65 2.83
N SER A 68 -10.88 7.74 1.94
CA SER A 68 -11.04 7.41 0.51
C SER A 68 -9.86 6.62 -0.07
N ARG A 69 -9.01 6.03 0.79
CA ARG A 69 -7.87 5.20 0.36
C ARG A 69 -7.74 3.96 1.22
N ASP A 70 -7.11 2.97 0.62
CA ASP A 70 -6.60 1.79 1.32
C ASP A 70 -5.73 2.22 2.53
N PRO A 71 -5.98 1.65 3.73
CA PRO A 71 -5.16 1.89 4.89
C PRO A 71 -3.70 1.57 4.62
N TYR A 72 -2.82 2.36 5.22
CA TYR A 72 -1.38 2.19 5.12
C TYR A 72 -0.84 1.69 6.47
N PHE A 73 0.02 0.68 6.44
CA PHE A 73 0.54 -0.01 7.61
C PHE A 73 2.07 0.13 7.64
N LEU A 74 2.60 0.56 8.79
CA LEU A 74 4.03 0.61 9.04
C LEU A 74 4.43 -0.61 9.89
N ILE A 75 5.32 -1.44 9.35
CA ILE A 75 5.77 -2.67 9.99
C ILE A 75 7.16 -2.44 10.58
N THR A 76 7.39 -2.93 11.79
CA THR A 76 8.69 -2.87 12.47
C THR A 76 9.14 -4.26 12.92
N GLU A 77 10.44 -4.45 13.03
CA GLU A 77 11.00 -5.57 13.77
C GLU A 77 10.77 -5.39 15.27
N ILE A 78 10.37 -6.47 15.93
CA ILE A 78 10.16 -6.47 17.38
C ILE A 78 11.50 -6.27 18.12
N ASP A 79 12.56 -6.94 17.67
CA ASP A 79 13.83 -6.99 18.40
C ASP A 79 14.65 -5.71 18.29
N THR A 80 14.63 -5.07 17.12
CA THR A 80 15.46 -3.89 16.83
C THR A 80 14.67 -2.58 16.86
N GLY A 81 13.35 -2.64 16.71
CA GLY A 81 12.51 -1.46 16.51
C GLY A 81 12.67 -0.79 15.13
N ARG A 82 13.52 -1.32 14.25
CA ARG A 82 13.69 -0.78 12.90
C ARG A 82 12.47 -1.05 12.04
N GLY A 83 12.18 -0.12 11.15
CA GLY A 83 11.18 -0.26 10.11
C GLY A 83 11.55 -1.41 9.19
N ALA A 84 10.64 -2.38 9.08
CA ALA A 84 10.77 -3.53 8.20
C ALA A 84 10.25 -3.20 6.81
N MET A 85 9.00 -2.73 6.72
CA MET A 85 8.35 -2.40 5.45
C MET A 85 7.12 -1.52 5.64
N GLU A 86 6.64 -0.99 4.52
CA GLU A 86 5.44 -0.17 4.43
C GLU A 86 4.44 -0.87 3.50
N LEU A 87 3.24 -1.15 4.01
CA LEU A 87 2.22 -1.93 3.32
C LEU A 87 0.93 -1.13 3.15
N ARG A 88 0.07 -1.62 2.26
CA ARG A 88 -1.32 -1.21 2.09
C ARG A 88 -2.20 -2.44 1.99
N ALA A 89 -3.47 -2.27 2.35
CA ALA A 89 -4.45 -3.35 2.24
C ALA A 89 -5.69 -2.87 1.49
N ASN A 90 -6.07 -3.58 0.43
CA ASN A 90 -7.18 -3.20 -0.42
C ASN A 90 -8.51 -3.41 0.28
N THR A 91 -9.28 -2.34 0.46
CA THR A 91 -10.55 -2.36 1.21
C THR A 91 -11.67 -3.17 0.53
N VAL A 92 -11.54 -3.47 -0.76
CA VAL A 92 -12.54 -4.24 -1.52
C VAL A 92 -12.14 -5.71 -1.63
N THR A 93 -10.87 -6.01 -1.88
CA THR A 93 -10.39 -7.39 -2.12
C THR A 93 -9.77 -8.04 -0.90
N GLY A 94 -9.38 -7.27 0.11
CA GLY A 94 -8.61 -7.74 1.27
C GLY A 94 -7.12 -7.94 0.98
N GLN A 95 -6.68 -7.72 -0.26
CA GLN A 95 -5.30 -7.98 -0.67
C GLN A 95 -4.32 -7.03 0.03
N VAL A 96 -3.32 -7.59 0.72
CA VAL A 96 -2.18 -6.86 1.26
C VAL A 96 -1.08 -6.73 0.20
N TYR A 97 -0.52 -5.54 0.03
CA TYR A 97 0.52 -5.26 -0.96
C TYR A 97 1.50 -4.19 -0.45
N PRO A 98 2.77 -4.20 -0.88
CA PRO A 98 3.71 -3.16 -0.50
C PRO A 98 3.25 -1.78 -0.98
N ASP A 99 3.52 -0.73 -0.20
CA ASP A 99 3.25 0.64 -0.64
C ASP A 99 4.03 0.94 -1.94
N PRO A 100 3.41 1.59 -2.95
CA PRO A 100 4.04 1.84 -4.26
C PRO A 100 5.08 2.97 -4.27
N SER A 101 5.51 3.49 -3.12
CA SER A 101 6.54 4.53 -3.05
C SER A 101 7.95 3.99 -3.33
N VAL A 102 8.88 4.94 -3.50
CA VAL A 102 10.32 4.65 -3.63
C VAL A 102 10.91 3.98 -2.38
N ALA A 103 10.21 4.02 -1.25
CA ALA A 103 10.62 3.33 -0.04
C ALA A 103 10.79 1.82 -0.29
N ARG A 104 9.90 1.26 -1.10
CA ARG A 104 10.02 -0.10 -1.60
C ARG A 104 11.37 -0.31 -2.28
N MET A 105 11.80 0.62 -3.14
CA MET A 105 13.06 0.55 -3.90
C MET A 105 14.32 0.76 -3.05
N TRP A 106 14.22 1.51 -1.95
CA TRP A 106 15.35 1.80 -1.08
C TRP A 106 15.54 0.77 0.04
N ASN A 107 14.53 -0.06 0.31
CA ASN A 107 14.63 -1.09 1.35
C ASN A 107 15.56 -2.24 0.94
N VAL A 108 16.76 -2.30 1.50
CA VAL A 108 17.79 -3.27 1.08
C VAL A 108 17.61 -4.67 1.65
N LYS A 109 16.91 -4.80 2.80
CA LYS A 109 16.67 -6.08 3.48
C LYS A 109 15.41 -6.77 2.98
N TYR A 110 14.28 -6.07 2.99
CA TYR A 110 12.96 -6.68 2.76
C TYR A 110 12.52 -6.66 1.28
N MET A 111 13.02 -5.75 0.43
CA MET A 111 12.62 -5.72 -0.98
C MET A 111 13.04 -7.00 -1.76
N GLN A 112 14.14 -7.63 -1.36
CA GLN A 112 14.65 -8.83 -2.05
C GLN A 112 13.69 -10.01 -1.94
N ARG A 113 12.94 -10.10 -0.82
CA ARG A 113 11.92 -11.13 -0.58
C ARG A 113 10.60 -10.82 -1.31
N MET A 114 10.24 -9.54 -1.52
CA MET A 114 9.00 -9.12 -2.19
C MET A 114 9.03 -9.18 -3.74
N GLY A 115 9.91 -10.00 -4.33
CA GLY A 115 9.93 -10.28 -5.78
C GLY A 115 10.79 -9.34 -6.64
N ASN A 116 11.48 -8.36 -6.05
CA ASN A 116 12.29 -7.37 -6.78
C ASN A 116 13.79 -7.72 -6.85
N ARG A 117 14.12 -9.00 -7.08
CA ARG A 117 15.51 -9.50 -7.24
C ARG A 117 16.32 -8.87 -8.39
N ARG A 118 15.76 -7.90 -9.12
CA ARG A 118 16.36 -7.31 -10.32
C ARG A 118 16.81 -5.86 -10.18
N ILE A 119 16.46 -5.14 -9.10
CA ILE A 119 16.70 -3.69 -9.04
C ILE A 119 18.01 -3.30 -8.33
N MET A 120 18.57 -4.16 -7.47
CA MET A 120 19.92 -3.95 -6.94
C MET A 120 20.85 -5.10 -7.33
N GLY A 121 21.45 -4.99 -8.52
CA GLY A 121 22.76 -5.61 -8.78
C GLY A 121 22.82 -7.09 -9.16
N SER A 122 21.74 -7.74 -9.60
CA SER A 122 21.88 -9.06 -10.25
C SER A 122 22.21 -8.89 -11.74
N GLY A 123 23.45 -8.50 -12.02
CA GLY A 123 24.06 -8.70 -13.33
C GLY A 123 24.07 -10.19 -13.72
N MET A 124 24.35 -10.48 -14.99
CA MET A 124 24.34 -11.83 -15.61
C MET A 124 25.42 -12.81 -15.09
N MET A 125 25.80 -12.72 -13.84
CA MET A 125 26.69 -13.64 -13.14
C MET A 125 26.10 -13.84 -11.75
N GLY A 126 25.73 -15.09 -11.43
CA GLY A 126 25.19 -15.48 -10.13
C GLY A 126 26.10 -15.10 -8.98
N GLY A 127 25.95 -13.87 -8.51
CA GLY A 127 26.68 -13.30 -7.40
C GLY A 127 26.10 -13.84 -6.12
N TYR A 128 26.91 -14.62 -5.42
CA TYR A 128 26.76 -14.94 -4.01
C TYR A 128 26.21 -13.75 -3.23
N ILE A 129 25.25 -14.03 -2.37
CA ILE A 129 24.74 -13.12 -1.34
C ILE A 129 25.97 -12.64 -0.56
N ARG A 130 26.44 -11.45 -0.93
CA ARG A 130 27.48 -10.73 -0.20
C ARG A 130 26.87 -10.40 1.16
N ASP A 131 27.62 -10.56 2.25
CA ASP A 131 27.28 -9.97 3.54
C ASP A 131 27.00 -8.49 3.28
N TYR A 132 25.72 -8.15 3.13
CA TYR A 132 25.31 -6.80 2.85
C TYR A 132 25.27 -6.15 4.22
N ASP A 133 26.12 -5.16 4.43
CA ASP A 133 25.97 -4.27 5.55
C ASP A 133 24.62 -3.56 5.37
N TRP A 134 23.62 -3.99 6.13
CA TRP A 134 22.28 -3.43 6.04
C TRP A 134 22.20 -2.06 6.73
N GLU A 135 23.30 -1.57 7.29
CA GLU A 135 23.35 -0.27 7.94
C GLU A 135 23.36 0.88 6.93
N ASN A 136 22.69 1.97 7.35
CA ASN A 136 22.72 3.22 6.63
C ASN A 136 24.12 3.84 6.77
N GLU A 137 24.63 4.43 5.69
CA GLU A 137 25.89 5.20 5.74
C GLU A 137 25.69 6.55 6.43
N LEU A 138 24.52 7.17 6.24
CA LEU A 138 24.12 8.38 6.93
C LEU A 138 23.61 8.05 8.33
N THR A 139 24.01 8.87 9.29
CA THR A 139 23.43 8.90 10.64
C THR A 139 22.01 9.51 10.61
N HIS A 140 21.26 9.27 11.68
CA HIS A 140 19.96 9.91 11.88
C HIS A 140 20.05 11.45 11.81
N ASP A 141 21.06 12.05 12.46
CA ASP A 141 21.21 13.51 12.53
C ASP A 141 21.48 14.11 11.14
N GLU A 142 22.33 13.47 10.33
CA GLU A 142 22.59 13.88 8.95
C GLU A 142 21.33 13.77 8.09
N ALA A 143 20.58 12.65 8.22
CA ALA A 143 19.33 12.46 7.49
C ALA A 143 18.25 13.47 7.91
N LEU A 144 18.17 13.80 9.20
CA LEU A 144 17.24 14.78 9.74
C LEU A 144 17.57 16.19 9.23
N GLU A 145 18.84 16.57 9.20
CA GLU A 145 19.28 17.85 8.63
C GLU A 145 18.90 17.95 7.14
N ILE A 146 19.13 16.89 6.36
CA ILE A 146 18.72 16.84 4.95
C ILE A 146 17.20 17.02 4.80
N ALA A 147 16.41 16.32 5.62
CA ALA A 147 14.95 16.41 5.60
C ALA A 147 14.45 17.82 5.95
N GLN A 148 14.99 18.42 7.01
CA GLN A 148 14.64 19.76 7.46
C GLN A 148 14.99 20.82 6.40
N ASN A 149 16.17 20.72 5.80
CA ASN A 149 16.60 21.60 4.72
C ASN A 149 15.68 21.49 3.50
N TYR A 150 15.28 20.27 3.12
CA TYR A 150 14.33 20.06 2.02
C TYR A 150 13.00 20.76 2.29
N VAL A 151 12.39 20.53 3.46
CA VAL A 151 11.08 21.08 3.80
C VAL A 151 11.13 22.61 3.90
N THR A 152 12.16 23.16 4.56
CA THR A 152 12.35 24.61 4.70
C THR A 152 12.46 25.32 3.36
N LEU A 153 13.17 24.73 2.40
CA LEU A 153 13.42 25.35 1.09
C LEU A 153 12.30 25.12 0.06
N LYS A 154 11.50 24.08 0.22
CA LYS A 154 10.59 23.59 -0.83
C LYS A 154 9.11 23.62 -0.46
N THR A 155 8.77 23.76 0.81
CA THR A 155 7.38 23.64 1.25
C THR A 155 7.02 24.69 2.29
N GLU A 156 6.06 25.55 1.96
CA GLU A 156 5.58 26.57 2.89
C GLU A 156 4.61 25.96 3.92
N GLY A 157 4.86 26.26 5.20
CA GLY A 157 4.01 25.85 6.33
C GLY A 157 4.02 24.35 6.66
N ILE A 158 4.91 23.57 6.04
CA ILE A 158 5.17 22.18 6.43
C ILE A 158 6.44 22.15 7.28
N VAL A 159 6.47 21.32 8.31
CA VAL A 159 7.66 21.01 9.12
C VAL A 159 7.85 19.49 9.23
N ILE A 160 9.02 19.07 9.69
CA ILE A 160 9.35 17.66 9.94
C ILE A 160 9.08 17.34 11.42
N ASP A 161 8.40 16.23 11.68
CA ASP A 161 8.38 15.61 13.00
C ASP A 161 9.79 15.10 13.35
N GLN A 162 10.27 15.38 14.56
CA GLN A 162 11.58 14.90 15.01
C GLN A 162 11.56 13.38 15.26
N ASN A 163 10.38 12.79 15.50
CA ASN A 163 10.24 11.35 15.51
C ASN A 163 10.43 10.80 14.11
N HIS A 164 11.10 9.65 14.03
CA HIS A 164 11.41 9.02 12.76
C HIS A 164 11.25 7.51 12.86
N HIS A 165 11.15 6.89 11.70
CA HIS A 165 11.32 5.47 11.53
C HIS A 165 12.59 5.24 10.71
N GLU A 166 13.54 4.51 11.30
CA GLU A 166 14.72 4.06 10.59
C GLU A 166 14.44 2.73 9.91
N PHE A 167 14.57 2.68 8.59
CA PHE A 167 14.48 1.46 7.79
C PHE A 167 15.87 1.08 7.26
N TYR A 168 15.98 -0.16 6.82
CA TYR A 168 17.17 -0.65 6.11
C TYR A 168 17.32 0.04 4.75
N GLY A 169 18.15 1.08 4.68
CA GLY A 169 18.46 1.85 3.49
C GLY A 169 17.81 3.23 3.40
N TYR A 170 16.99 3.64 4.39
CA TYR A 170 16.39 4.98 4.43
C TYR A 170 15.83 5.35 5.81
N TYR A 171 15.67 6.65 6.03
CA TYR A 171 14.93 7.22 7.16
C TYR A 171 13.59 7.78 6.67
N ALA A 172 12.53 7.64 7.47
CA ALA A 172 11.22 8.20 7.20
C ALA A 172 10.76 9.12 8.34
N TYR A 173 10.23 10.28 7.97
CA TYR A 173 9.78 11.33 8.88
C TYR A 173 8.36 11.76 8.52
N HIS A 174 7.53 12.01 9.54
CA HIS A 174 6.23 12.60 9.30
C HIS A 174 6.37 14.07 8.90
N LEU A 175 5.54 14.47 7.95
CA LEU A 175 5.36 15.85 7.55
C LEU A 175 4.18 16.43 8.31
N LEU A 176 4.41 17.52 9.02
CA LEU A 176 3.40 18.20 9.81
C LEU A 176 2.99 19.50 9.16
N LYS A 177 1.70 19.77 9.08
CA LYS A 177 1.15 21.10 8.79
C LYS A 177 0.12 21.41 9.85
N ASP A 178 0.28 22.56 10.52
CA ASP A 178 -0.60 22.96 11.63
C ASP A 178 -0.71 21.87 12.73
N SER A 179 0.38 21.12 12.95
CA SER A 179 0.50 19.96 13.87
C SER A 179 -0.21 18.67 13.42
N GLU A 180 -0.79 18.63 12.23
CA GLU A 180 -1.40 17.43 11.65
C GLU A 180 -0.45 16.72 10.69
N ILE A 181 -0.46 15.39 10.69
CA ILE A 181 0.35 14.59 9.75
C ILE A 181 -0.29 14.66 8.36
N VAL A 182 0.44 15.23 7.40
CA VAL A 182 0.00 15.40 6.01
C VAL A 182 0.73 14.50 5.01
N GLY A 183 1.70 13.72 5.48
CA GLY A 183 2.47 12.82 4.64
C GLY A 183 3.76 12.34 5.28
N ILE A 184 4.61 11.74 4.46
CA ILE A 184 5.88 11.15 4.86
C ILE A 184 6.98 11.63 3.91
N LEU A 185 8.07 12.15 4.45
CA LEU A 185 9.31 12.40 3.73
C LEU A 185 10.31 11.30 4.06
N ARG A 186 10.98 10.79 3.03
CA ARG A 186 12.01 9.76 3.17
C ARG A 186 13.35 10.29 2.69
N VAL A 187 14.42 9.93 3.39
CA VAL A 187 15.80 10.23 3.03
C VAL A 187 16.54 8.92 2.83
N ASN A 188 17.10 8.70 1.64
CA ASN A 188 17.91 7.53 1.35
C ASN A 188 19.16 7.52 2.24
N GLY A 189 19.36 6.42 2.96
CA GLY A 189 20.41 6.28 3.98
C GLY A 189 21.83 6.15 3.43
N PHE A 190 22.01 6.04 2.11
CA PHE A 190 23.32 5.91 1.48
C PHE A 190 23.75 7.19 0.76
N ASN A 191 22.82 7.90 0.13
CA ASN A 191 23.15 9.03 -0.75
C ASN A 191 22.40 10.33 -0.45
N GLY A 192 21.55 10.34 0.59
CA GLY A 192 20.80 11.53 1.01
C GLY A 192 19.71 11.97 0.02
N GLN A 193 19.36 11.18 -0.98
CA GLN A 193 18.24 11.48 -1.87
C GLN A 193 16.94 11.60 -1.09
N VAL A 194 16.15 12.62 -1.41
CA VAL A 194 14.89 12.89 -0.72
C VAL A 194 13.71 12.47 -1.58
N ALA A 195 12.77 11.77 -0.96
CA ALA A 195 11.47 11.45 -1.54
C ALA A 195 10.35 11.99 -0.66
N PHE A 196 9.72 13.05 -1.15
CA PHE A 196 8.59 13.69 -0.51
C PHE A 196 7.28 13.07 -0.98
N SER A 197 6.41 12.66 -0.05
CA SER A 197 5.08 12.17 -0.37
C SER A 197 4.05 12.79 0.56
N ARG A 198 3.07 13.51 -0.01
CA ARG A 198 1.85 13.88 0.70
C ARG A 198 0.87 12.72 0.63
N PHE A 199 0.16 12.49 1.73
CA PHE A 199 -0.99 11.60 1.69
C PHE A 199 -2.03 12.17 0.73
N THR A 200 -2.56 11.28 -0.10
CA THR A 200 -3.67 11.59 -0.99
C THR A 200 -4.95 11.10 -0.31
N GLY A 201 -5.89 11.99 0.00
CA GLY A 201 -7.08 11.67 0.79
C GLY A 201 -6.98 12.19 2.22
N THR A 202 -8.13 12.35 2.88
CA THR A 202 -8.22 12.81 4.27
C THR A 202 -7.77 11.70 5.21
N LEU A 203 -6.78 11.97 6.06
CA LEU A 203 -6.41 11.08 7.15
C LEU A 203 -7.51 11.16 8.21
N ALA A 204 -8.15 10.03 8.50
CA ALA A 204 -9.27 9.94 9.44
C ALA A 204 -8.77 9.59 10.84
N GLU A 205 -7.88 8.60 10.94
CA GLU A 205 -7.34 8.12 12.21
C GLU A 205 -5.95 7.53 12.04
N ILE A 206 -5.26 7.43 13.17
CA ILE A 206 -3.96 6.80 13.30
C ILE A 206 -4.03 5.85 14.50
N ASN A 207 -3.87 4.56 14.23
CA ASN A 207 -3.86 3.52 15.26
C ASN A 207 -2.41 3.08 15.50
N LYS A 208 -2.03 2.90 16.77
CA LYS A 208 -0.68 2.52 17.21
C LYS A 208 -0.71 1.19 17.94
#